data_AF-A0A0P4VXN8-F1
#
_entry.id   AF-A0A0P4VXN8-F1
#
_cell.length_a   1.000
_cell.length_b   1.000
_cell.length_c   1.000
_cell.angle_alpha   90.00
_cell.angle_beta   90.00
_cell.angle_gamma   90.00
#
_symmetry.space_group_name_H-M   'P 1'
#
loop_
_entity.id
_entity.type
_entity.pdbx_description
1 polymer ?
#
loop_
_entity_poly.entity_id
_entity_poly.type
_entity_poly.pdbx_seq_one_letter_code
_entity_poly.pdbx_strand_id
1 'polypeptide(L)'
;MPICVSDYTWRQTLERVTLTLNLHHTSPKKVDVVTTSSYLKVSFLPYMCEVFLCHMIKVDQSSACILKGCLELTLMKAVPQMWKEVGLKLTKEEMDHKRQEAIKDMEEEEKRKASKRKEECIKRERFAVSQQIEVDDQMRAERSRMVEKEKAEFFKAGSPQEGNKHLSGTPPTQNMATKQPGNHNKSEAGKLSPEEHNTECLKEDHDRQTLRGRASSTCSEEGTEATQEADYDGDGEDSIYYSSTENLHRVDGSTQRDKVEAANRKQRKWSANRKAAAREKESKKESKKRSIPAVPPVRCGGTINMTHTPRVFPSPARESTHPEEQQWLEAQSAASQGQQDAGSSSSQLNEEHFKKKAVTLFSSGDFQGCANACTEGLRLNPSSPAFYSNRAAAHLALRNLHHTVKDCSKALELLTPPTQDNSNSRLLCHIRRGTALVHLSLLSEGLADYQAALQLSPENKALRKDAERIQNMLMASTDSNEDSGCEAGGERGRSISNSP
;
A
#
# COMPACT_ATOMS: atom_id res chain seq x y z
N MET A 1 22.96 5.10 15.78
CA MET A 1 23.38 3.79 15.24
C MET A 1 23.22 2.75 16.32
N PRO A 2 22.64 1.57 16.04
CA PRO A 2 22.56 0.50 17.02
C PRO A 2 23.96 -0.03 17.37
N ILE A 3 24.17 -0.40 18.62
CA ILE A 3 25.43 -0.93 19.15
C ILE A 3 25.48 -2.43 18.86
N CYS A 4 26.44 -2.87 18.05
CA CYS A 4 26.63 -4.29 17.77
C CYS A 4 27.17 -5.02 19.01
N VAL A 5 26.44 -6.02 19.48
CA VAL A 5 26.83 -6.90 20.59
C VAL A 5 27.11 -8.29 20.04
N SER A 6 28.32 -8.79 20.28
CA SER A 6 28.74 -10.15 19.91
C SER A 6 28.70 -11.13 21.09
N ASP A 7 28.20 -10.69 22.23
CA ASP A 7 28.29 -11.39 23.50
C ASP A 7 27.13 -12.38 23.65
N TYR A 8 27.23 -13.50 22.93
CA TYR A 8 26.30 -14.62 23.06
C TYR A 8 27.05 -15.87 23.52
N THR A 9 26.36 -16.71 24.28
CA THR A 9 26.82 -18.06 24.61
C THR A 9 26.03 -19.05 23.77
N TRP A 10 26.63 -20.18 23.42
CA TRP A 10 25.95 -21.18 22.59
C TRP A 10 26.32 -22.59 23.01
N ARG A 11 25.37 -23.50 22.79
CA ARG A 11 25.52 -24.94 22.98
C ARG A 11 24.88 -25.67 21.81
N GLN A 12 25.28 -26.90 21.55
CA GLN A 12 24.72 -27.66 20.43
C GLN A 12 24.56 -29.14 20.75
N THR A 13 23.67 -29.77 20.01
CA THR A 13 23.62 -31.22 19.83
C THR A 13 23.87 -31.53 18.35
N LEU A 14 23.79 -32.81 17.97
CA LEU A 14 23.87 -33.18 16.55
C LEU A 14 22.79 -32.52 15.70
N GLU A 15 21.60 -32.25 16.26
CA GLU A 15 20.42 -31.82 15.51
C GLU A 15 20.07 -30.34 15.69
N ARG A 16 20.47 -29.70 16.80
CA ARG A 16 20.09 -28.32 17.11
C ARG A 16 21.25 -27.52 17.69
N VAL A 17 21.17 -26.20 17.53
CA VAL A 17 22.04 -25.22 18.20
C VAL A 17 21.16 -24.31 19.05
N THR A 18 21.56 -24.11 20.30
CA THR A 18 20.90 -23.15 21.19
C THR A 18 21.84 -21.98 21.44
N LEU A 19 21.40 -20.77 21.09
CA LEU A 19 22.08 -19.52 21.44
C LEU A 19 21.39 -18.86 22.63
N THR A 20 22.17 -18.30 23.54
CA THR A 20 21.69 -17.56 24.70
C THR A 20 22.32 -16.17 24.68
N LEU A 21 21.47 -15.15 24.59
CA LEU A 21 21.83 -13.73 24.50
C LEU A 21 21.24 -12.96 25.68
N ASN A 22 22.05 -12.13 26.34
CA ASN A 22 21.58 -11.31 27.46
C ASN A 22 20.91 -10.03 26.94
N LEU A 23 19.66 -9.78 27.36
CA LEU A 23 18.86 -8.67 26.86
C LEU A 23 18.95 -7.40 27.73
N HIS A 24 19.84 -7.36 28.74
CA HIS A 24 20.05 -6.20 29.62
C HIS A 24 18.73 -5.56 30.15
N HIS A 25 17.80 -6.39 30.63
CA HIS A 25 16.48 -5.98 31.14
C HIS A 25 15.53 -5.35 30.09
N THR A 26 15.76 -5.61 28.80
CA THR A 26 14.83 -5.18 27.75
C THR A 26 13.52 -5.96 27.81
N SER A 27 12.39 -5.26 27.70
CA SER A 27 11.06 -5.87 27.65
C SER A 27 10.91 -6.75 26.40
N PRO A 28 10.24 -7.93 26.48
CA PRO A 28 10.04 -8.82 25.33
C PRO A 28 9.44 -8.16 24.09
N LYS A 29 8.53 -7.19 24.27
CA LYS A 29 7.89 -6.45 23.18
C LYS A 29 8.84 -5.58 22.34
N LYS A 30 10.03 -5.28 22.86
CA LYS A 30 11.05 -4.45 22.20
C LYS A 30 12.17 -5.28 21.57
N VAL A 31 12.07 -6.61 21.63
CA VAL A 31 13.02 -7.54 21.03
C VAL A 31 12.44 -8.02 19.72
N ASP A 32 13.17 -7.77 18.64
CA ASP A 32 12.84 -8.26 17.31
C ASP A 32 13.86 -9.32 16.88
N VAL A 33 13.39 -10.46 16.40
CA VAL A 33 14.22 -11.61 16.01
C VAL A 33 13.91 -11.96 14.57
N VAL A 34 14.89 -11.76 13.71
CA VAL A 34 14.83 -12.09 12.29
C VAL A 34 15.73 -13.29 12.04
N THR A 35 15.15 -14.37 11.51
CA THR A 35 15.86 -15.64 11.26
C THR A 35 15.60 -16.10 9.83
N THR A 36 16.67 -16.35 9.09
CA THR A 36 16.69 -16.93 7.74
C THR A 36 17.44 -18.26 7.77
N SER A 37 17.51 -18.98 6.65
CA SER A 37 18.23 -20.25 6.53
C SER A 37 19.72 -20.14 6.92
N SER A 38 20.37 -19.00 6.69
CA SER A 38 21.81 -18.80 6.91
C SER A 38 22.16 -17.53 7.70
N TYR A 39 21.16 -16.81 8.21
CA TYR A 39 21.32 -15.49 8.83
C TYR A 39 20.42 -15.34 10.05
N LEU A 40 20.96 -14.73 11.11
CA LEU A 40 20.24 -14.42 12.33
C LEU A 40 20.54 -12.98 12.75
N LYS A 41 19.48 -12.22 13.03
CA LYS A 41 19.56 -10.87 13.57
C LYS A 41 18.60 -10.71 14.74
N VAL A 42 19.12 -10.22 15.86
CA VAL A 42 18.35 -9.88 17.04
C VAL A 42 18.51 -8.39 17.32
N SER A 43 17.41 -7.64 17.34
CA SER A 43 17.41 -6.20 17.60
C SER A 43 16.73 -5.92 18.94
N PHE A 44 17.43 -5.24 19.85
CA PHE A 44 16.91 -4.84 21.16
C PHE A 44 17.54 -3.49 21.55
N LEU A 45 16.92 -2.41 21.07
CA LEU A 45 17.48 -1.06 21.07
C LEU A 45 18.00 -0.62 22.47
N PRO A 46 19.20 -0.02 22.55
CA PRO A 46 20.06 0.42 21.45
C PRO A 46 20.94 -0.68 20.84
N TYR A 47 20.84 -1.93 21.29
CA TYR A 47 21.73 -3.01 20.89
C TYR A 47 21.19 -3.82 19.71
N MET A 48 22.10 -4.45 18.96
CA MET A 48 21.76 -5.47 17.99
C MET A 48 22.83 -6.58 17.97
N CYS A 49 22.41 -7.82 17.76
CA CYS A 49 23.29 -8.96 17.57
C CYS A 49 23.06 -9.53 16.17
N GLU A 50 24.13 -9.70 15.40
CA GLU A 50 24.10 -10.25 14.05
C GLU A 50 25.02 -11.47 13.98
N VAL A 51 24.49 -12.58 13.46
CA VAL A 51 25.21 -13.84 13.33
C VAL A 51 24.96 -14.44 11.94
N PHE A 52 26.02 -14.59 11.15
CA PHE A 52 26.00 -15.27 9.86
C PHE A 52 26.26 -16.76 10.06
N LEU A 53 25.23 -17.59 9.99
CA LEU A 53 25.33 -19.01 10.33
C LEU A 53 26.27 -19.75 9.37
N CYS A 54 27.07 -20.67 9.93
CA CYS A 54 27.99 -21.50 9.15
C CYS A 54 27.29 -22.59 8.33
N HIS A 55 26.11 -23.04 8.77
CA HIS A 55 25.31 -24.05 8.08
C HIS A 55 23.85 -23.64 8.06
N MET A 56 23.11 -24.22 7.12
CA MET A 56 21.69 -23.93 6.96
C MET A 56 20.86 -24.48 8.12
N ILE A 57 19.81 -23.74 8.48
CA ILE A 57 18.83 -24.12 9.51
C ILE A 57 17.43 -24.27 8.93
N LYS A 58 16.60 -25.08 9.60
CA LYS A 58 15.17 -25.22 9.33
C LYS A 58 14.42 -24.16 10.13
N VAL A 59 14.08 -23.06 9.46
CA VAL A 59 13.42 -21.91 10.10
C VAL A 59 12.08 -22.32 10.75
N ASP A 60 11.27 -23.13 10.08
CA ASP A 60 9.94 -23.55 10.56
C ASP A 60 9.95 -24.39 11.85
N GLN A 61 11.08 -25.05 12.16
CA GLN A 61 11.23 -25.88 13.35
C GLN A 61 12.06 -25.20 14.46
N SER A 62 12.55 -24.00 14.18
CA SER A 62 13.36 -23.22 15.11
C SER A 62 12.45 -22.37 16.01
N SER A 63 12.87 -22.12 17.24
CA SER A 63 12.07 -21.41 18.24
C SER A 63 12.90 -20.41 19.04
N ALA A 64 12.24 -19.36 19.54
CA ALA A 64 12.82 -18.29 20.33
C ALA A 64 12.02 -18.10 21.62
N CYS A 65 12.69 -18.16 22.77
CA CYS A 65 12.06 -18.02 24.08
C CYS A 65 12.80 -16.96 24.89
N ILE A 66 12.08 -16.06 25.57
CA ILE A 66 12.69 -15.07 26.47
C ILE A 66 12.44 -15.54 27.91
N LEU A 67 13.52 -15.83 28.64
CA LEU A 67 13.48 -16.34 30.01
C LEU A 67 14.41 -15.51 30.89
N LYS A 68 13.88 -14.93 31.97
CA LYS A 68 14.65 -14.22 33.01
C LYS A 68 15.57 -13.11 32.47
N GLY A 69 15.17 -12.43 31.39
CA GLY A 69 15.98 -11.36 30.76
C GLY A 69 17.07 -11.86 29.80
N CYS A 70 17.05 -13.15 29.45
CA CYS A 70 17.89 -13.75 28.41
C CYS A 70 17.00 -14.25 27.27
N LEU A 71 17.43 -14.03 26.03
CA LEU A 71 16.85 -14.64 24.84
C LEU A 71 17.54 -15.98 24.59
N GLU A 72 16.76 -17.06 24.54
CA GLU A 72 17.19 -18.39 24.18
C GLU A 72 16.62 -18.78 22.81
N LEU A 73 17.50 -18.89 21.82
CA LEU A 73 17.16 -19.26 20.43
C LEU A 73 17.56 -20.71 20.20
N THR A 74 16.59 -21.59 19.95
CA THR A 74 16.83 -22.98 19.56
C THR A 74 16.63 -23.14 18.06
N LEU A 75 17.75 -23.26 17.34
CA LEU A 75 17.80 -23.39 15.89
C LEU A 75 17.97 -24.86 15.49
N MET A 76 17.10 -25.35 14.62
CA MET A 76 17.17 -26.72 14.10
C MET A 76 18.08 -26.78 12.88
N LYS A 77 19.09 -27.65 12.90
CA LYS A 77 20.05 -27.80 11.80
C LYS A 77 19.36 -28.46 10.59
N ALA A 78 19.67 -27.97 9.39
CA ALA A 78 19.21 -28.63 8.17
C ALA A 78 19.86 -30.01 8.00
N VAL A 79 21.16 -30.09 8.30
CA VAL A 79 21.97 -31.31 8.28
C VAL A 79 22.49 -31.60 9.68
N PRO A 80 22.28 -32.81 10.24
CA PRO A 80 22.81 -33.17 11.55
C PRO A 80 24.34 -33.25 11.54
N GLN A 81 25.01 -32.25 12.12
CA GLN A 81 26.48 -32.17 12.17
C GLN A 81 26.93 -31.28 13.32
N MET A 82 28.08 -31.57 13.94
CA MET A 82 28.71 -30.69 14.93
C MET A 82 29.37 -29.48 14.26
N TRP A 83 29.02 -28.28 14.74
CA TRP A 83 29.56 -27.02 14.24
C TRP A 83 30.81 -26.63 15.03
N LYS A 84 31.87 -26.18 14.36
CA LYS A 84 33.09 -25.70 15.04
C LYS A 84 32.91 -24.29 15.61
N GLU A 85 32.21 -23.44 14.88
CA GLU A 85 31.80 -22.08 15.25
C GLU A 85 30.34 -21.89 14.80
N VAL A 86 29.58 -20.99 15.44
CA VAL A 86 28.19 -20.71 15.03
C VAL A 86 28.13 -19.70 13.91
N GLY A 87 28.92 -18.63 14.05
CA GLY A 87 29.02 -17.55 13.07
C GLY A 87 30.26 -17.68 12.19
N LEU A 88 30.13 -17.34 10.92
CA LEU A 88 31.26 -17.17 10.01
C LEU A 88 31.95 -15.82 10.28
N LYS A 89 33.28 -15.84 10.35
CA LYS A 89 34.11 -14.63 10.37
C LYS A 89 34.32 -14.16 8.94
N LEU A 90 33.55 -13.15 8.53
CA LEU A 90 33.52 -12.63 7.17
C LEU A 90 34.11 -11.21 7.12
N THR A 91 34.62 -10.84 5.95
CA THR A 91 34.99 -9.44 5.65
C THR A 91 33.73 -8.58 5.59
N LYS A 92 33.90 -7.25 5.67
CA LYS A 92 32.77 -6.31 5.64
C LYS A 92 31.91 -6.46 4.38
N GLU A 93 32.55 -6.62 3.22
CA GLU A 93 31.89 -6.79 1.92
C GLU A 93 31.08 -8.09 1.86
N GLU A 94 31.64 -9.19 2.37
CA GLU A 94 30.95 -10.49 2.44
C GLU A 94 29.76 -10.45 3.42
N MET A 95 29.90 -9.75 4.55
CA MET A 95 28.79 -9.52 5.48
C MET A 95 27.66 -8.73 4.80
N ASP A 96 27.99 -7.66 4.07
CA ASP A 96 27.01 -6.84 3.35
C ASP A 96 26.29 -7.65 2.26
N HIS A 97 27.04 -8.47 1.50
CA HIS A 97 26.47 -9.37 0.50
C HIS A 97 25.51 -10.39 1.13
N LYS A 98 25.90 -11.04 2.24
CA LYS A 98 25.04 -11.99 2.94
C LYS A 98 23.80 -11.35 3.56
N ARG A 99 23.88 -10.10 4.02
CA ARG A 99 22.69 -9.37 4.48
C ARG A 99 21.72 -9.14 3.32
N GLN A 100 22.22 -8.72 2.16
CA GLN A 100 21.37 -8.51 0.98
C GLN A 100 20.72 -9.81 0.49
N GLU A 101 21.46 -10.91 0.51
CA GLU A 101 20.94 -12.24 0.19
C GLU A 101 19.85 -12.65 1.19
N ALA A 102 20.09 -12.52 2.49
CA ALA A 102 19.11 -12.84 3.52
C ALA A 102 17.82 -12.01 3.41
N ILE A 103 17.93 -10.72 3.08
CA ILE A 103 16.76 -9.84 2.85
C ILE A 103 15.97 -10.31 1.63
N LYS A 104 16.66 -10.60 0.52
CA LYS A 104 16.01 -11.10 -0.71
C LYS A 104 15.28 -12.43 -0.46
N ASP A 105 15.91 -13.36 0.24
CA ASP A 105 15.32 -14.65 0.60
C ASP A 105 14.06 -14.46 1.44
N MET A 106 14.09 -13.54 2.41
CA MET A 106 12.90 -13.20 3.21
C MET A 106 11.78 -12.61 2.35
N GLU A 107 12.09 -11.65 1.48
CA GLU A 107 11.10 -11.05 0.58
C GLU A 107 10.48 -12.06 -0.39
N GLU A 108 11.27 -12.99 -0.92
CA GLU A 108 10.79 -14.05 -1.80
C GLU A 108 9.88 -15.02 -1.07
N GLU A 109 10.24 -15.41 0.16
CA GLU A 109 9.44 -16.28 1.00
C GLU A 109 8.10 -15.63 1.40
N GLU A 110 8.10 -14.33 1.70
CA GLU A 110 6.87 -13.57 1.93
C GLU A 110 5.98 -13.51 0.67
N LYS A 111 6.56 -13.23 -0.50
CA LYS A 111 5.85 -13.26 -1.79
C LYS A 111 5.25 -14.63 -2.07
N ARG A 112 5.99 -15.70 -1.80
CA ARG A 112 5.54 -17.10 -1.97
C ARG A 112 4.36 -17.42 -1.06
N LYS A 113 4.44 -17.05 0.23
CA LYS A 113 3.32 -17.22 1.19
C LYS A 113 2.10 -16.40 0.76
N ALA A 114 2.29 -15.17 0.28
CA ALA A 114 1.21 -14.33 -0.22
C ALA A 114 0.55 -14.93 -1.47
N SER A 115 1.32 -15.45 -2.43
CA SER A 115 0.80 -16.13 -3.61
C SER A 115 -0.03 -17.36 -3.25
N LYS A 116 0.47 -18.20 -2.34
CA LYS A 116 -0.26 -19.38 -1.86
C LYS A 116 -1.59 -19.01 -1.18
N ARG A 117 -1.61 -17.95 -0.35
CA ARG A 117 -2.84 -17.43 0.27
C ARG A 117 -3.85 -16.94 -0.76
N LYS A 118 -3.38 -16.26 -1.82
CA LYS A 118 -4.24 -15.81 -2.93
C LYS A 118 -4.85 -16.99 -3.67
N GLU A 119 -4.05 -18.02 -3.97
CA GLU A 119 -4.53 -19.25 -4.62
C GLU A 119 -5.58 -19.98 -3.76
N GLU A 120 -5.34 -20.09 -2.45
CA GLU A 120 -6.31 -20.67 -1.52
C GLU A 120 -7.62 -19.85 -1.43
N CYS A 121 -7.53 -18.51 -1.49
CA CYS A 121 -8.70 -17.63 -1.54
C CYS A 121 -9.53 -17.87 -2.80
N ILE A 122 -8.88 -17.85 -3.97
CA ILE A 122 -9.51 -18.11 -5.27
C ILE A 122 -10.15 -19.50 -5.28
N LYS A 123 -9.47 -20.51 -4.71
CA LYS A 123 -10.00 -21.87 -4.63
C LYS A 123 -11.26 -21.94 -3.77
N ARG A 124 -11.28 -21.24 -2.62
CA ARG A 124 -12.46 -21.15 -1.75
C ARG A 124 -13.63 -20.44 -2.43
N GLU A 125 -13.36 -19.33 -3.11
CA GLU A 125 -14.38 -18.58 -3.86
C GLU A 125 -14.97 -19.42 -4.99
N ARG A 126 -14.13 -20.06 -5.81
CA ARG A 126 -14.58 -20.96 -6.88
C ARG A 126 -15.44 -22.11 -6.34
N PHE A 127 -15.05 -22.68 -5.21
CA PHE A 127 -15.81 -23.75 -4.56
C PHE A 127 -17.17 -23.26 -4.07
N ALA A 128 -17.24 -22.08 -3.45
CA ALA A 128 -18.51 -21.49 -3.01
C ALA A 128 -19.45 -21.18 -4.19
N VAL A 129 -18.92 -20.60 -5.28
CA VAL A 129 -19.70 -20.35 -6.51
C VAL A 129 -20.20 -21.65 -7.12
N SER A 130 -19.38 -22.70 -7.15
CA SER A 130 -19.78 -24.01 -7.65
C SER A 130 -20.94 -24.61 -6.86
N GLN A 131 -20.93 -24.48 -5.52
CA GLN A 131 -22.07 -24.93 -4.70
C GLN A 131 -23.34 -24.13 -4.98
N GLN A 132 -23.23 -22.80 -5.15
CA GLN A 132 -24.39 -21.97 -5.45
C GLN A 132 -25.01 -22.33 -6.80
N ILE A 133 -24.20 -22.56 -7.83
CA ILE A 133 -24.68 -23.01 -9.15
C ILE A 133 -25.42 -24.34 -9.02
N GLU A 134 -24.89 -25.29 -8.25
CA GLU A 134 -25.52 -26.60 -8.04
C GLU A 134 -26.90 -26.46 -7.37
N VAL A 135 -27.02 -25.60 -6.36
CA VAL A 135 -28.31 -25.30 -5.69
C VAL A 135 -29.28 -24.61 -6.67
N ASP A 136 -28.81 -23.64 -7.45
CA ASP A 136 -29.63 -22.94 -8.43
C ASP A 136 -30.11 -23.84 -9.58
N ASP A 137 -29.26 -24.79 -10.02
CA ASP A 137 -29.60 -25.78 -11.04
C ASP A 137 -30.63 -26.79 -10.52
N GLN A 138 -30.52 -27.22 -9.25
CA GLN A 138 -31.54 -28.04 -8.59
C GLN A 138 -32.89 -27.31 -8.52
N MET A 139 -32.90 -26.04 -8.09
CA MET A 139 -34.12 -25.23 -8.05
C MET A 139 -34.73 -25.03 -9.45
N ARG A 140 -33.90 -24.82 -10.48
CA ARG A 140 -34.37 -24.73 -11.88
C ARG A 140 -34.99 -26.05 -12.35
N ALA A 141 -34.35 -27.18 -12.05
CA ALA A 141 -34.86 -28.49 -12.42
C ALA A 141 -36.20 -28.80 -11.72
N GLU A 142 -36.34 -28.46 -10.44
CA GLU A 142 -37.60 -28.61 -9.71
C GLU A 142 -38.72 -27.73 -10.30
N ARG A 143 -38.42 -26.48 -10.61
CA ARG A 143 -39.39 -25.57 -11.27
C ARG A 143 -39.84 -26.13 -12.61
N SER A 144 -38.93 -26.62 -13.44
CA SER A 144 -39.27 -27.26 -14.72
C SER A 144 -40.19 -28.47 -14.50
N ARG A 145 -39.91 -29.32 -13.51
CA ARG A 145 -40.76 -30.46 -13.15
C ARG A 145 -42.15 -30.04 -12.69
N MET A 146 -42.27 -28.95 -11.93
CA MET A 146 -43.58 -28.42 -11.50
C MET A 146 -44.39 -27.91 -12.69
N VAL A 147 -43.78 -27.10 -13.57
CA VAL A 147 -44.44 -26.59 -14.79
C VAL A 147 -44.89 -27.73 -15.69
N GLU A 148 -44.08 -28.78 -15.83
CA GLU A 148 -44.42 -29.94 -16.65
C GLU A 148 -45.55 -30.77 -16.05
N LYS A 149 -45.60 -30.90 -14.72
CA LYS A 149 -46.75 -31.47 -14.01
C LYS A 149 -48.02 -30.64 -14.19
N GLU A 150 -47.96 -29.31 -14.01
CA GLU A 150 -49.11 -28.42 -14.23
C GLU A 150 -49.63 -28.50 -15.67
N LYS A 151 -48.72 -28.53 -16.67
CA LYS A 151 -49.11 -28.73 -18.07
C LYS A 151 -49.79 -30.08 -18.30
N ALA A 152 -49.29 -31.15 -17.68
CA ALA A 152 -49.89 -32.48 -17.78
C ALA A 152 -51.28 -32.54 -17.11
N GLU A 153 -51.45 -31.89 -15.97
CA GLU A 153 -52.74 -31.78 -15.28
C GLU A 153 -53.75 -30.94 -16.09
N PHE A 154 -53.31 -29.81 -16.65
CA PHE A 154 -54.13 -28.99 -17.54
C PHE A 154 -54.61 -29.79 -18.77
N PHE A 155 -53.70 -30.54 -19.40
CA PHE A 155 -54.03 -31.38 -20.55
C PHE A 155 -54.98 -32.53 -20.18
N LYS A 156 -54.87 -33.07 -18.97
CA LYS A 156 -55.78 -34.10 -18.44
C LYS A 156 -57.17 -33.55 -18.11
N ALA A 157 -57.26 -32.29 -17.67
CA ALA A 157 -58.53 -31.61 -17.37
C ALA A 157 -59.26 -31.11 -18.63
N GLY A 158 -58.54 -30.87 -19.73
CA GLY A 158 -59.08 -30.47 -21.03
C GLY A 158 -59.60 -31.64 -21.88
N SER A 159 -60.63 -32.35 -21.41
CA SER A 159 -61.44 -33.25 -22.25
C SER A 159 -62.69 -32.49 -22.74
N PRO A 160 -63.04 -32.46 -24.05
CA PRO A 160 -64.11 -31.58 -24.54
C PRO A 160 -65.51 -32.09 -24.16
N GLN A 161 -66.30 -31.26 -23.48
CA GLN A 161 -67.76 -31.33 -23.59
C GLN A 161 -68.20 -30.36 -24.69
N GLU A 162 -68.73 -30.93 -25.77
CA GLU A 162 -69.42 -30.21 -26.84
C GLU A 162 -70.65 -29.48 -26.28
N GLY A 163 -70.70 -28.16 -26.49
CA GLY A 163 -71.79 -27.30 -26.00
C GLY A 163 -71.89 -26.03 -26.83
N ASN A 164 -72.54 -26.16 -27.98
CA ASN A 164 -72.90 -25.12 -28.94
C ASN A 164 -73.66 -23.92 -28.30
N LYS A 165 -73.35 -22.67 -28.70
CA LYS A 165 -74.30 -21.53 -28.95
C LYS A 165 -73.61 -20.18 -29.26
N HIS A 166 -73.70 -19.79 -30.54
CA HIS A 166 -74.10 -18.49 -31.12
C HIS A 166 -74.09 -17.18 -30.27
N LEU A 167 -73.34 -16.14 -30.70
CA LEU A 167 -73.84 -14.86 -31.30
C LEU A 167 -72.86 -13.66 -31.20
N SER A 168 -72.61 -13.05 -32.37
CA SER A 168 -72.42 -11.62 -32.73
C SER A 168 -71.61 -10.64 -31.86
N GLY A 169 -70.66 -9.94 -32.51
CA GLY A 169 -70.15 -8.64 -32.08
C GLY A 169 -68.92 -8.19 -32.87
N THR A 170 -69.09 -7.24 -33.79
CA THR A 170 -68.07 -6.55 -34.60
C THR A 170 -66.93 -5.91 -33.77
N PRO A 171 -65.66 -5.95 -34.22
CA PRO A 171 -64.63 -5.03 -33.72
C PRO A 171 -64.48 -3.80 -34.65
N PRO A 172 -64.16 -2.60 -34.11
CA PRO A 172 -63.85 -1.43 -34.93
C PRO A 172 -62.40 -1.44 -35.43
N THR A 173 -62.25 -0.87 -36.61
CA THR A 173 -61.05 -0.51 -37.36
C THR A 173 -60.01 0.30 -36.56
N GLN A 174 -58.73 -0.08 -36.62
CA GLN A 174 -57.61 0.87 -36.72
C GLN A 174 -56.47 0.30 -37.60
N ASN A 175 -56.31 0.96 -38.74
CA ASN A 175 -55.18 1.12 -39.67
C ASN A 175 -53.89 0.29 -39.43
N MET A 176 -53.60 -0.56 -40.42
CA MET A 176 -52.25 -1.05 -40.72
C MET A 176 -51.54 -0.10 -41.70
N ALA A 177 -50.32 0.32 -41.34
CA ALA A 177 -49.31 0.83 -42.25
C ALA A 177 -47.97 0.14 -41.96
N THR A 178 -47.65 -0.82 -42.84
CA THR A 178 -46.33 -1.18 -43.37
C THR A 178 -45.04 -0.89 -42.57
N LYS A 179 -44.31 -1.95 -42.21
CA LYS A 179 -42.94 -2.21 -42.72
C LYS A 179 -42.49 -3.64 -42.39
N GLN A 180 -41.94 -4.31 -43.40
CA GLN A 180 -41.40 -5.67 -43.37
C GLN A 180 -40.13 -5.78 -42.51
N PRO A 181 -39.75 -7.02 -42.13
CA PRO A 181 -38.45 -7.52 -42.61
C PRO A 181 -38.54 -8.93 -43.21
N GLY A 182 -37.91 -9.12 -44.36
CA GLY A 182 -37.40 -10.43 -44.81
C GLY A 182 -35.97 -10.64 -44.28
N ASN A 183 -35.33 -11.81 -44.37
CA ASN A 183 -35.70 -13.10 -44.90
C ASN A 183 -34.60 -14.13 -44.46
N HIS A 184 -34.88 -15.41 -44.67
CA HIS A 184 -33.94 -16.56 -44.79
C HIS A 184 -33.71 -17.53 -43.62
N ASN A 185 -34.64 -18.50 -43.55
CA ASN A 185 -34.48 -19.95 -43.79
C ASN A 185 -33.57 -20.85 -42.91
N LYS A 186 -34.27 -21.80 -42.28
CA LYS A 186 -33.87 -23.16 -41.86
C LYS A 186 -33.90 -24.17 -43.03
N SER A 187 -33.11 -25.24 -42.92
CA SER A 187 -33.50 -26.66 -43.15
C SER A 187 -32.26 -27.55 -42.91
N GLU A 188 -32.18 -28.38 -41.85
CA GLU A 188 -32.72 -29.74 -41.62
C GLU A 188 -32.16 -30.90 -42.51
N ALA A 189 -31.42 -31.79 -41.84
CA ALA A 189 -31.21 -33.25 -41.91
C ALA A 189 -31.44 -34.09 -43.20
N GLY A 190 -30.51 -35.05 -43.44
CA GLY A 190 -30.83 -36.40 -43.97
C GLY A 190 -29.73 -37.21 -44.69
N LYS A 191 -29.13 -38.19 -43.98
CA LYS A 191 -28.56 -39.52 -44.39
C LYS A 191 -27.60 -39.69 -45.60
N LEU A 192 -26.47 -40.39 -45.36
CA LEU A 192 -26.07 -41.70 -45.97
C LEU A 192 -24.59 -42.06 -45.59
N SER A 193 -24.29 -43.37 -45.52
CA SER A 193 -22.98 -44.06 -45.44
C SER A 193 -23.06 -45.24 -46.45
N PRO A 194 -22.01 -46.00 -46.88
CA PRO A 194 -20.60 -46.11 -46.44
C PRO A 194 -19.56 -46.26 -47.61
N GLU A 195 -18.35 -46.81 -47.31
CA GLU A 195 -17.22 -47.29 -48.16
C GLU A 195 -15.98 -46.35 -48.22
N GLU A 196 -14.91 -46.67 -47.46
CA GLU A 196 -13.75 -47.54 -47.78
C GLU A 196 -12.74 -46.91 -48.77
N HIS A 197 -11.53 -46.57 -48.32
CA HIS A 197 -10.24 -47.10 -48.81
C HIS A 197 -9.02 -46.36 -48.21
N ASN A 198 -8.05 -47.19 -47.81
CA ASN A 198 -6.69 -46.92 -47.33
C ASN A 198 -5.90 -45.83 -48.07
N THR A 199 -5.01 -45.10 -47.37
CA THR A 199 -3.56 -45.35 -47.44
C THR A 199 -2.75 -44.52 -46.43
N GLU A 200 -1.73 -45.17 -45.89
CA GLU A 200 -0.72 -44.72 -44.91
C GLU A 200 0.20 -43.61 -45.43
N CYS A 201 0.75 -42.77 -44.54
CA CYS A 201 2.19 -42.74 -44.26
C CYS A 201 2.60 -41.61 -43.27
N LEU A 202 2.99 -42.05 -42.07
CA LEU A 202 4.27 -41.76 -41.38
C LEU A 202 4.99 -40.43 -41.72
N LYS A 203 5.18 -39.55 -40.72
CA LYS A 203 6.36 -39.57 -39.82
C LYS A 203 6.27 -38.44 -38.80
N GLU A 204 6.36 -38.85 -37.54
CA GLU A 204 6.73 -38.03 -36.39
C GLU A 204 8.21 -37.62 -36.52
N ASP A 205 8.52 -36.41 -36.09
CA ASP A 205 9.74 -36.05 -35.37
C ASP A 205 9.65 -34.55 -35.03
N HIS A 206 9.49 -34.19 -33.76
CA HIS A 206 10.04 -32.93 -33.22
C HIS A 206 10.37 -33.09 -31.74
N ASP A 207 11.64 -33.38 -31.52
CA ASP A 207 12.32 -33.31 -30.24
C ASP A 207 12.54 -31.86 -29.79
N ARG A 208 12.13 -31.62 -28.55
CA ARG A 208 12.83 -30.87 -27.50
C ARG A 208 14.27 -30.39 -27.82
N GLN A 209 14.58 -29.11 -27.57
CA GLN A 209 15.33 -28.63 -26.37
C GLN A 209 15.83 -27.16 -26.47
N THR A 210 15.47 -26.37 -25.45
CA THR A 210 16.31 -25.41 -24.68
C THR A 210 16.99 -24.20 -25.35
N LEU A 211 16.68 -22.97 -24.87
CA LEU A 211 17.53 -22.11 -24.00
C LEU A 211 17.14 -20.61 -24.00
N ARG A 212 16.95 -20.09 -22.77
CA ARG A 212 17.38 -18.80 -22.16
C ARG A 212 17.09 -17.41 -22.80
N GLY A 213 16.63 -16.51 -21.91
CA GLY A 213 16.92 -15.05 -21.85
C GLY A 213 15.79 -14.32 -21.10
N ARG A 214 15.90 -13.89 -19.83
CA ARG A 214 16.74 -12.83 -19.20
C ARG A 214 16.48 -11.46 -19.85
N ALA A 215 15.63 -10.61 -19.26
CA ALA A 215 15.86 -9.68 -18.13
C ALA A 215 16.79 -8.50 -18.43
N SER A 216 16.26 -7.28 -18.29
CA SER A 216 16.93 -6.02 -17.92
C SER A 216 15.83 -5.08 -17.40
N SER A 217 15.82 -4.51 -16.19
CA SER A 217 16.83 -3.75 -15.44
C SER A 217 17.28 -2.50 -16.16
N THR A 218 16.87 -1.34 -15.65
CA THR A 218 17.79 -0.25 -15.33
C THR A 218 17.21 0.54 -14.15
N CYS A 219 17.98 0.57 -13.06
CA CYS A 219 18.09 1.74 -12.19
C CYS A 219 18.77 2.86 -12.98
N SER A 220 18.49 4.12 -12.66
CA SER A 220 19.51 5.11 -12.27
C SER A 220 18.86 6.37 -11.70
N GLU A 221 19.53 6.85 -10.66
CA GLU A 221 19.32 8.06 -9.89
C GLU A 221 19.63 9.32 -10.72
N GLU A 222 18.98 10.44 -10.36
CA GLU A 222 19.41 11.85 -10.37
C GLU A 222 18.09 12.66 -10.31
N GLY A 223 17.72 13.36 -9.24
CA GLY A 223 18.53 14.26 -8.43
C GLY A 223 18.39 15.67 -8.97
N THR A 224 17.24 16.32 -8.79
CA THR A 224 17.06 17.79 -8.88
C THR A 224 15.68 18.15 -8.36
N GLU A 225 15.60 18.58 -7.09
CA GLU A 225 14.53 19.49 -6.68
C GLU A 225 15.18 20.66 -5.94
N ALA A 226 15.15 21.79 -6.64
CA ALA A 226 15.47 23.10 -6.11
C ALA A 226 14.44 23.45 -5.03
N THR A 227 14.92 23.75 -3.83
CA THR A 227 14.18 24.55 -2.85
C THR A 227 14.93 25.85 -2.63
N GLN A 228 14.15 26.91 -2.62
CA GLN A 228 14.53 28.31 -2.69
C GLN A 228 15.31 28.77 -1.47
N GLU A 229 16.21 29.71 -1.76
CA GLU A 229 16.98 30.56 -0.87
C GLU A 229 16.07 31.33 0.09
N ALA A 230 16.43 31.31 1.37
CA ALA A 230 16.11 32.36 2.33
C ALA A 230 17.34 32.53 3.23
N ASP A 231 18.14 33.55 2.90
CA ASP A 231 19.27 34.02 3.67
C ASP A 231 18.82 34.58 5.02
N TYR A 232 19.43 34.12 6.11
CA TYR A 232 19.52 34.89 7.35
C TYR A 232 20.82 34.52 8.09
N ASP A 233 21.76 35.47 8.08
CA ASP A 233 22.98 35.46 8.89
C ASP A 233 22.65 35.58 10.38
N GLY A 234 23.38 34.85 11.23
CA GLY A 234 23.23 34.93 12.68
C GLY A 234 24.31 34.18 13.43
N ASP A 235 25.42 34.87 13.68
CA ASP A 235 26.47 34.52 14.62
C ASP A 235 25.91 34.09 16.00
N GLY A 236 26.48 33.04 16.58
CA GLY A 236 26.12 32.60 17.93
C GLY A 236 27.09 31.56 18.49
N GLU A 237 28.01 32.03 19.33
CA GLU A 237 29.06 31.28 20.01
C GLU A 237 28.54 30.21 21.00
N ASP A 238 29.40 29.21 21.23
CA ASP A 238 29.27 28.10 22.18
C ASP A 238 28.87 28.53 23.60
N SER A 239 27.94 27.79 24.21
CA SER A 239 27.89 27.61 25.67
C SER A 239 27.05 26.40 26.07
N ILE A 240 27.68 25.26 26.32
CA ILE A 240 27.13 24.25 27.25
C ILE A 240 28.12 24.04 28.39
N TYR A 241 27.72 24.62 29.50
CA TYR A 241 28.19 24.43 30.86
C TYR A 241 27.64 23.11 31.41
N TYR A 242 28.49 22.25 31.98
CA TYR A 242 28.08 21.41 33.09
C TYR A 242 29.19 21.28 34.14
N SER A 243 28.73 21.50 35.35
CA SER A 243 29.36 21.54 36.67
C SER A 243 30.13 20.28 37.09
N SER A 244 31.18 20.46 37.88
CA SER A 244 31.23 20.01 39.29
C SER A 244 32.64 20.14 39.87
N THR A 245 32.81 20.92 40.95
CA THR A 245 33.14 20.43 42.31
C THR A 245 33.75 21.56 43.15
N GLU A 246 33.17 21.72 44.32
CA GLU A 246 33.67 22.49 45.45
C GLU A 246 34.99 21.92 45.95
N ASN A 247 35.94 22.79 46.31
CA ASN A 247 36.54 22.81 47.66
C ASN A 247 37.56 23.95 47.77
N LEU A 248 37.16 24.97 48.52
CA LEU A 248 37.99 26.09 48.93
C LEU A 248 38.85 25.61 50.11
N HIS A 249 40.13 25.29 49.86
CA HIS A 249 41.16 25.32 50.89
C HIS A 249 42.28 26.27 50.45
N ARG A 250 42.55 27.21 51.35
CA ARG A 250 43.32 28.44 51.18
C ARG A 250 44.80 28.14 51.39
N VAL A 251 45.63 28.16 50.34
CA VAL A 251 47.10 28.19 50.46
C VAL A 251 47.75 28.98 49.30
N ASP A 252 48.42 30.08 49.67
CA ASP A 252 49.45 30.90 49.02
C ASP A 252 49.54 31.02 47.47
N GLY A 253 49.14 32.20 46.99
CA GLY A 253 48.93 32.58 45.59
C GLY A 253 50.12 33.15 44.81
N SER A 254 51.34 32.62 44.97
CA SER A 254 52.47 33.00 44.10
C SER A 254 53.01 31.88 43.21
N THR A 255 52.74 30.61 43.51
CA THR A 255 53.41 29.47 42.83
C THR A 255 52.53 28.73 41.80
N GLN A 256 51.24 29.08 41.70
CA GLN A 256 50.31 28.52 40.70
C GLN A 256 50.23 29.34 39.39
N ARG A 257 50.42 30.67 39.43
CA ARG A 257 50.46 31.51 38.21
C ARG A 257 51.62 31.13 37.30
N ASP A 258 52.80 30.92 37.85
CA ASP A 258 54.00 30.56 37.09
C ASP A 258 53.86 29.19 36.39
N LYS A 259 53.13 28.24 37.00
CA LYS A 259 52.88 26.92 36.41
C LYS A 259 51.88 26.98 35.26
N VAL A 260 50.83 27.80 35.39
CA VAL A 260 49.85 28.04 34.31
C VAL A 260 50.48 28.82 33.15
N GLU A 261 51.34 29.79 33.46
CA GLU A 261 52.05 30.57 32.44
C GLU A 261 53.11 29.74 31.71
N ALA A 262 53.82 28.84 32.41
CA ALA A 262 54.71 27.87 31.79
C ALA A 262 53.97 26.85 30.90
N ALA A 263 52.77 26.41 31.29
CA ALA A 263 51.92 25.54 30.48
C ALA A 263 51.41 26.26 29.21
N ASN A 264 50.95 27.51 29.34
CA ASN A 264 50.56 28.34 28.20
C ASN A 264 51.74 28.64 27.26
N ARG A 265 52.96 28.80 27.79
CA ARG A 265 54.18 28.97 26.96
C ARG A 265 54.53 27.71 26.17
N LYS A 266 54.32 26.52 26.75
CA LYS A 266 54.49 25.24 26.05
C LYS A 266 53.44 25.05 24.95
N GLN A 267 52.19 25.43 25.21
CA GLN A 267 51.11 25.36 24.22
C GLN A 267 51.33 26.34 23.06
N ARG A 268 51.79 27.58 23.32
CA ARG A 268 52.15 28.55 22.27
C ARG A 268 53.33 28.07 21.42
N LYS A 269 54.33 27.42 22.03
CA LYS A 269 55.46 26.82 21.28
C LYS A 269 55.02 25.63 20.41
N TRP A 270 54.15 24.74 20.91
CA TRP A 270 53.59 23.64 20.12
C TRP A 270 52.85 24.18 18.89
N SER A 271 51.94 25.14 19.08
CA SER A 271 51.14 25.71 17.99
C SER A 271 51.98 26.46 16.94
N ALA A 272 53.06 27.15 17.37
CA ALA A 272 54.00 27.79 16.46
C ALA A 272 54.77 26.76 15.61
N ASN A 273 55.23 25.67 16.22
CA ASN A 273 55.97 24.62 15.49
C ASN A 273 55.09 23.90 14.46
N ARG A 274 53.80 23.72 14.77
CA ARG A 274 52.83 23.10 13.85
C ARG A 274 52.50 24.00 12.65
N LYS A 275 52.41 25.32 12.87
CA LYS A 275 52.26 26.30 11.77
C LYS A 275 53.50 26.40 10.89
N ALA A 276 54.71 26.33 11.48
CA ALA A 276 55.96 26.29 10.71
C ALA A 276 56.07 25.02 9.84
N ALA A 277 55.73 23.85 10.40
CA ALA A 277 55.72 22.58 9.66
C ALA A 277 54.68 22.52 8.54
N ALA A 278 53.54 23.21 8.68
CA ALA A 278 52.53 23.34 7.62
C ALA A 278 53.04 24.21 6.47
N ARG A 279 53.72 25.34 6.77
CA ARG A 279 54.28 26.26 5.78
C ARG A 279 55.44 25.65 4.98
N GLU A 280 56.24 24.78 5.60
CA GLU A 280 57.30 24.03 4.90
C GLU A 280 56.75 22.92 3.98
N LYS A 281 55.58 22.35 4.33
CA LYS A 281 54.90 21.36 3.47
C LYS A 281 54.24 22.02 2.25
N GLU A 282 53.73 23.24 2.38
CA GLU A 282 53.23 24.02 1.24
C GLU A 282 54.37 24.48 0.32
N SER A 283 55.50 24.97 0.86
CA SER A 283 56.64 25.39 0.03
C SER A 283 57.32 24.23 -0.73
N LYS A 284 57.29 23.01 -0.18
CA LYS A 284 57.72 21.77 -0.86
C LYS A 284 56.72 21.25 -1.92
N LYS A 285 55.45 21.68 -1.87
CA LYS A 285 54.41 21.34 -2.86
C LYS A 285 54.43 22.32 -4.04
N GLU A 286 54.80 23.58 -3.81
CA GLU A 286 54.99 24.61 -4.83
C GLU A 286 56.28 24.38 -5.68
N SER A 287 57.35 23.86 -5.05
CA SER A 287 58.65 23.62 -5.70
C SER A 287 58.76 22.32 -6.52
N LYS A 288 57.67 21.52 -6.60
CA LYS A 288 57.60 20.29 -7.41
C LYS A 288 56.71 20.40 -8.66
N LYS A 289 56.40 21.62 -9.11
CA LYS A 289 55.83 21.90 -10.45
C LYS A 289 56.84 22.67 -11.31
N ARG A 290 57.66 21.93 -12.06
CA ARG A 290 58.40 22.27 -13.31
C ARG A 290 59.43 21.14 -13.46
N SER A 291 59.36 20.25 -14.45
CA SER A 291 59.56 20.54 -15.88
C SER A 291 58.78 19.55 -16.77
N ILE A 292 57.86 20.05 -17.58
CA ILE A 292 57.44 19.39 -18.82
C ILE A 292 58.27 20.06 -19.93
N PRO A 293 58.94 19.31 -20.83
CA PRO A 293 59.71 19.90 -21.91
C PRO A 293 58.79 20.75 -22.82
N ALA A 294 59.26 21.97 -23.15
CA ALA A 294 58.51 22.92 -23.97
C ALA A 294 58.33 22.37 -25.39
N VAL A 295 57.07 22.20 -25.81
CA VAL A 295 56.70 21.91 -27.20
C VAL A 295 57.09 23.12 -28.06
N PRO A 296 57.69 22.95 -29.26
CA PRO A 296 58.03 24.07 -30.12
C PRO A 296 56.79 24.85 -30.57
N PRO A 297 56.93 26.15 -30.89
CA PRO A 297 55.80 27.00 -31.28
C PRO A 297 55.13 26.52 -32.57
N VAL A 298 53.80 26.51 -32.56
CA VAL A 298 52.95 26.15 -33.70
C VAL A 298 53.10 27.21 -34.79
N ARG A 299 53.30 26.78 -36.05
CA ARG A 299 53.41 27.67 -37.21
C ARG A 299 52.07 28.40 -37.44
N CYS A 300 52.11 29.68 -37.80
CA CYS A 300 50.92 30.44 -38.17
C CYS A 300 50.24 29.78 -39.40
N GLY A 301 48.98 29.37 -39.25
CA GLY A 301 48.20 28.78 -40.35
C GLY A 301 47.76 29.86 -41.34
N GLY A 302 47.98 29.62 -42.63
CA GLY A 302 47.31 30.34 -43.72
C GLY A 302 46.02 29.61 -44.11
N THR A 303 44.95 30.34 -44.39
CA THR A 303 43.68 29.78 -44.86
C THR A 303 43.81 29.34 -46.31
N ILE A 304 43.84 28.04 -46.55
CA ILE A 304 43.66 27.49 -47.90
C ILE A 304 42.19 27.15 -48.05
N ASN A 305 41.48 27.87 -48.91
CA ASN A 305 40.10 27.54 -49.26
C ASN A 305 40.08 26.27 -50.11
N MET A 306 39.78 25.13 -49.47
CA MET A 306 39.51 23.87 -50.16
C MET A 306 38.00 23.67 -50.28
N THR A 307 37.47 23.79 -51.48
CA THR A 307 36.10 23.37 -51.79
C THR A 307 36.05 21.86 -51.91
N HIS A 308 35.46 21.19 -50.93
CA HIS A 308 35.25 19.74 -50.98
C HIS A 308 33.98 19.40 -51.75
N THR A 309 34.10 18.51 -52.73
CA THR A 309 32.97 17.83 -53.37
C THR A 309 32.36 16.86 -52.34
N PRO A 310 31.05 16.92 -52.03
CA PRO A 310 30.47 16.06 -51.01
C PRO A 310 30.52 14.59 -51.47
N ARG A 311 31.31 13.79 -50.74
CA ARG A 311 31.26 12.33 -50.85
C ARG A 311 30.05 11.85 -50.08
N VAL A 312 28.92 11.75 -50.76
CA VAL A 312 27.80 10.93 -50.30
C VAL A 312 28.22 9.49 -50.50
N PHE A 313 28.69 8.86 -49.43
CA PHE A 313 28.65 7.41 -49.34
C PHE A 313 27.22 7.10 -48.92
N PRO A 314 26.32 6.60 -49.80
CA PRO A 314 25.10 6.04 -49.31
C PRO A 314 25.52 4.78 -48.55
N SER A 315 25.57 4.87 -47.23
CA SER A 315 25.39 3.67 -46.41
C SER A 315 24.14 3.00 -46.98
N PRO A 316 24.21 1.73 -47.42
CA PRO A 316 23.01 1.03 -47.87
C PRO A 316 22.03 1.07 -46.70
N ALA A 317 21.08 2.00 -46.78
CA ALA A 317 19.92 2.06 -45.91
C ALA A 317 19.08 0.87 -46.33
N ARG A 318 19.52 -0.30 -45.87
CA ARG A 318 18.71 -1.49 -45.78
C ARG A 318 17.62 -1.16 -44.76
N GLU A 319 16.57 -0.54 -45.27
CA GLU A 319 15.22 -0.48 -44.72
C GLU A 319 15.18 -0.56 -43.20
N SER A 320 15.63 0.50 -42.51
CA SER A 320 15.33 0.63 -41.10
C SER A 320 13.86 1.00 -41.00
N THR A 321 13.03 0.11 -40.47
CA THR A 321 11.61 0.26 -40.14
C THR A 321 11.33 1.37 -39.11
N HIS A 322 12.37 2.09 -38.69
CA HIS A 322 12.34 3.18 -37.73
C HIS A 322 11.34 4.31 -38.02
N PRO A 323 11.13 4.79 -39.28
CA PRO A 323 10.13 5.82 -39.53
C PRO A 323 8.70 5.26 -39.45
N GLU A 324 8.50 3.98 -39.76
CA GLU A 324 7.20 3.31 -39.62
C GLU A 324 6.88 3.02 -38.15
N GLU A 325 7.88 2.61 -37.36
CA GLU A 325 7.75 2.48 -35.89
C GLU A 325 7.48 3.83 -35.22
N GLN A 326 8.14 4.90 -35.65
CA GLN A 326 7.88 6.26 -35.17
C GLN A 326 6.46 6.71 -35.52
N GLN A 327 6.03 6.49 -36.76
CA GLN A 327 4.66 6.81 -37.19
C GLN A 327 3.62 5.98 -36.44
N TRP A 328 3.91 4.71 -36.12
CA TRP A 328 3.05 3.87 -35.30
C TRP A 328 2.95 4.36 -33.85
N LEU A 329 4.08 4.75 -33.23
CA LEU A 329 4.13 5.35 -31.90
C LEU A 329 3.38 6.68 -31.86
N GLU A 330 3.58 7.53 -32.87
CA GLU A 330 2.88 8.81 -33.02
C GLU A 330 1.38 8.60 -33.24
N ALA A 331 0.97 7.65 -34.09
CA ALA A 331 -0.44 7.32 -34.30
C ALA A 331 -1.11 6.76 -33.03
N GLN A 332 -0.41 5.96 -32.24
CA GLN A 332 -0.90 5.45 -30.95
C GLN A 332 -1.04 6.58 -29.92
N SER A 333 -0.10 7.52 -29.90
CA SER A 333 -0.17 8.73 -29.06
C SER A 333 -1.31 9.66 -29.49
N ALA A 334 -1.50 9.85 -30.80
CA ALA A 334 -2.55 10.68 -31.37
C ALA A 334 -3.93 10.06 -31.22
N ALA A 335 -4.07 8.73 -31.30
CA ALA A 335 -5.33 8.03 -30.99
C ALA A 335 -5.70 8.15 -29.49
N SER A 336 -4.70 8.21 -28.61
CA SER A 336 -4.89 8.45 -27.17
C SER A 336 -5.28 9.92 -26.90
N GLN A 337 -4.72 10.87 -27.66
CA GLN A 337 -5.04 12.30 -27.56
C GLN A 337 -6.34 12.68 -28.28
N GLY A 338 -6.73 11.98 -29.33
CA GLY A 338 -7.95 12.24 -30.11
C GLY A 338 -9.26 12.00 -29.34
N GLN A 339 -9.19 11.37 -28.15
CA GLN A 339 -10.31 11.32 -27.21
C GLN A 339 -10.33 12.50 -26.21
N GLN A 340 -9.32 13.37 -26.22
CA GLN A 340 -9.18 14.49 -25.27
C GLN A 340 -9.51 15.87 -25.86
N ASP A 341 -9.63 16.01 -27.19
CA ASP A 341 -9.82 17.33 -27.80
C ASP A 341 -11.27 17.61 -28.23
N ALA A 342 -12.05 18.10 -27.26
CA ALA A 342 -13.22 18.97 -27.49
C ALA A 342 -13.41 19.98 -26.34
N GLY A 343 -12.41 20.86 -26.15
CA GLY A 343 -12.54 22.29 -25.81
C GLY A 343 -13.50 22.78 -24.70
N SER A 344 -13.10 22.67 -23.42
CA SER A 344 -13.05 23.78 -22.44
C SER A 344 -12.58 23.30 -21.05
N SER A 345 -11.56 23.97 -20.49
CA SER A 345 -11.05 23.84 -19.10
C SER A 345 -10.35 22.52 -18.71
N SER A 346 -9.04 22.42 -18.98
CA SER A 346 -8.20 21.25 -18.68
C SER A 346 -8.25 20.79 -17.20
N SER A 347 -8.47 21.70 -16.24
CA SER A 347 -8.60 21.34 -14.81
C SER A 347 -9.99 20.78 -14.44
N GLN A 348 -11.07 21.30 -15.03
CA GLN A 348 -12.43 20.82 -14.78
C GLN A 348 -12.70 19.48 -15.46
N LEU A 349 -12.12 19.27 -16.65
CA LEU A 349 -12.15 17.98 -17.36
C LEU A 349 -11.51 16.86 -16.51
N ASN A 350 -10.44 17.17 -15.78
CA ASN A 350 -9.83 16.22 -14.86
C ASN A 350 -10.71 15.99 -13.61
N GLU A 351 -11.28 17.04 -13.00
CA GLU A 351 -12.16 16.90 -11.81
C GLU A 351 -13.41 16.05 -12.10
N GLU A 352 -14.13 16.36 -13.18
CA GLU A 352 -15.32 15.60 -13.56
C GLU A 352 -14.99 14.15 -13.93
N HIS A 353 -13.85 13.92 -14.58
CA HIS A 353 -13.38 12.57 -14.88
C HIS A 353 -13.16 11.77 -13.59
N PHE A 354 -12.47 12.33 -12.58
CA PHE A 354 -12.29 11.64 -11.29
C PHE A 354 -13.61 11.42 -10.54
N LYS A 355 -14.57 12.35 -10.62
CA LYS A 355 -15.91 12.16 -10.04
C LYS A 355 -16.64 11.01 -10.71
N LYS A 356 -16.69 10.98 -12.05
CA LYS A 356 -17.32 9.91 -12.82
C LYS A 356 -16.64 8.56 -12.53
N LYS A 357 -15.31 8.53 -12.53
CA LYS A 357 -14.50 7.34 -12.21
C LYS A 357 -14.75 6.82 -10.79
N ALA A 358 -14.84 7.70 -9.80
CA ALA A 358 -15.15 7.29 -8.43
C ALA A 358 -16.54 6.65 -8.33
N VAL A 359 -17.54 7.21 -9.02
CA VAL A 359 -18.90 6.66 -9.07
C VAL A 359 -18.93 5.31 -9.80
N THR A 360 -18.22 5.15 -10.92
CA THR A 360 -18.15 3.86 -11.62
C THR A 360 -17.49 2.78 -10.77
N LEU A 361 -16.39 3.11 -10.09
CA LEU A 361 -15.69 2.19 -9.17
C LEU A 361 -16.55 1.82 -7.96
N PHE A 362 -17.32 2.78 -7.42
CA PHE A 362 -18.25 2.50 -6.34
C PHE A 362 -19.37 1.56 -6.78
N SER A 363 -19.94 1.80 -7.97
CA SER A 363 -20.97 0.95 -8.56
C SER A 363 -20.46 -0.44 -8.95
N SER A 364 -19.17 -0.56 -9.30
CA SER A 364 -18.53 -1.86 -9.58
C SER A 364 -18.14 -2.63 -8.31
N GLY A 365 -18.35 -2.06 -7.11
CA GLY A 365 -18.00 -2.68 -5.83
C GLY A 365 -16.52 -2.58 -5.45
N ASP A 366 -15.69 -1.88 -6.24
CA ASP A 366 -14.30 -1.59 -5.88
C ASP A 366 -14.22 -0.33 -5.01
N PHE A 367 -14.52 -0.51 -3.72
CA PHE A 367 -14.51 0.60 -2.76
C PHE A 367 -13.09 1.13 -2.50
N GLN A 368 -12.06 0.28 -2.58
CA GLN A 368 -10.68 0.72 -2.37
C GLN A 368 -10.19 1.57 -3.55
N GLY A 369 -10.47 1.12 -4.78
CA GLY A 369 -10.23 1.91 -5.99
C GLY A 369 -10.98 3.24 -5.97
N CYS A 370 -12.24 3.24 -5.51
CA CYS A 370 -13.03 4.46 -5.34
C CYS A 370 -12.36 5.45 -4.36
N ALA A 371 -11.90 4.98 -3.20
CA ALA A 371 -11.23 5.82 -2.21
C ALA A 371 -9.91 6.41 -2.76
N ASN A 372 -9.15 5.63 -3.53
CA ASN A 372 -7.93 6.09 -4.19
C ASN A 372 -8.25 7.15 -5.26
N ALA A 373 -9.24 6.91 -6.12
CA ALA A 373 -9.67 7.87 -7.14
C ALA A 373 -10.14 9.20 -6.54
N CYS A 374 -10.87 9.15 -5.41
CA CYS A 374 -11.27 10.36 -4.69
C CYS A 374 -10.06 11.07 -4.06
N THR A 375 -9.04 10.33 -3.61
CA THR A 375 -7.82 10.92 -3.03
C THR A 375 -6.99 11.63 -4.11
N GLU A 376 -6.88 11.07 -5.32
CA GLU A 376 -6.29 11.79 -6.45
C GLU A 376 -7.13 13.01 -6.87
N GLY A 377 -8.47 12.88 -6.85
CA GLY A 377 -9.37 14.02 -7.06
C GLY A 377 -9.16 15.16 -6.04
N LEU A 378 -8.92 14.80 -4.78
CA LEU A 378 -8.62 15.77 -3.71
C LEU A 378 -7.23 16.39 -3.84
N ARG A 379 -6.25 15.71 -4.43
CA ARG A 379 -4.95 16.32 -4.76
C ARG A 379 -5.10 17.44 -5.79
N LEU A 380 -6.01 17.27 -6.75
CA LEU A 380 -6.32 18.28 -7.76
C LEU A 380 -7.17 19.42 -7.19
N ASN A 381 -8.23 19.09 -6.44
CA ASN A 381 -9.10 20.06 -5.80
C ASN A 381 -9.36 19.71 -4.33
N PRO A 382 -8.52 20.22 -3.40
CA PRO A 382 -8.65 19.95 -1.97
C PRO A 382 -9.92 20.53 -1.33
N SER A 383 -10.57 21.48 -2.00
CA SER A 383 -11.74 22.22 -1.49
C SER A 383 -13.08 21.66 -1.98
N SER A 384 -13.09 20.55 -2.71
CA SER A 384 -14.32 19.97 -3.27
C SER A 384 -15.02 19.04 -2.26
N PRO A 385 -16.21 19.40 -1.73
CA PRO A 385 -16.93 18.57 -0.76
C PRO A 385 -17.43 17.25 -1.35
N ALA A 386 -17.62 17.19 -2.67
CA ALA A 386 -18.08 15.98 -3.36
C ALA A 386 -17.08 14.82 -3.23
N PHE A 387 -15.77 15.10 -3.33
CA PHE A 387 -14.75 14.05 -3.18
C PHE A 387 -14.67 13.51 -1.75
N TYR A 388 -14.74 14.38 -0.74
CA TYR A 388 -14.81 13.93 0.66
C TYR A 388 -16.06 13.09 0.92
N SER A 389 -17.22 13.52 0.40
CA SER A 389 -18.46 12.77 0.54
C SER A 389 -18.36 11.38 -0.11
N ASN A 390 -17.87 11.30 -1.35
CA ASN A 390 -17.72 10.02 -2.07
C ASN A 390 -16.67 9.11 -1.43
N ARG A 391 -15.53 9.66 -0.97
CA ARG A 391 -14.52 8.90 -0.23
C ARG A 391 -15.08 8.37 1.10
N ALA A 392 -15.87 9.17 1.81
CA ALA A 392 -16.55 8.74 3.03
C ALA A 392 -17.52 7.58 2.78
N ALA A 393 -18.22 7.58 1.63
CA ALA A 393 -19.08 6.46 1.23
C ALA A 393 -18.29 5.17 1.01
N ALA A 394 -17.16 5.27 0.30
CA ALA A 394 -16.26 4.15 0.08
C ALA A 394 -15.67 3.62 1.40
N HIS A 395 -15.25 4.50 2.31
CA HIS A 395 -14.79 4.12 3.64
C HIS A 395 -15.87 3.48 4.50
N LEU A 396 -17.12 3.95 4.40
CA LEU A 396 -18.24 3.36 5.12
C LEU A 396 -18.52 1.93 4.64
N ALA A 397 -18.46 1.70 3.32
CA ALA A 397 -18.57 0.36 2.72
C ALA A 397 -17.43 -0.57 3.15
N LEU A 398 -16.21 -0.03 3.31
CA LEU A 398 -15.03 -0.76 3.80
C LEU A 398 -14.96 -0.92 5.33
N ARG A 399 -15.97 -0.46 6.10
CA ARG A 399 -15.97 -0.44 7.58
C ARG A 399 -14.85 0.41 8.21
N ASN A 400 -14.30 1.38 7.48
CA ASN A 400 -13.29 2.33 7.98
C ASN A 400 -13.95 3.54 8.67
N LEU A 401 -14.61 3.27 9.80
CA LEU A 401 -15.53 4.21 10.46
C LEU A 401 -14.89 5.56 10.87
N HIS A 402 -13.70 5.54 11.45
CA HIS A 402 -13.00 6.77 11.87
C HIS A 402 -12.66 7.68 10.66
N HIS A 403 -12.25 7.08 9.54
CA HIS A 403 -11.95 7.85 8.32
C HIS A 403 -13.23 8.45 7.74
N THR A 404 -14.35 7.71 7.76
CA THR A 404 -15.67 8.23 7.37
C THR A 404 -16.07 9.45 8.20
N VAL A 405 -15.93 9.40 9.52
CA VAL A 405 -16.29 10.53 10.40
C VAL A 405 -15.43 11.76 10.08
N LYS A 406 -14.13 11.57 9.86
CA LYS A 406 -13.20 12.65 9.49
C LYS A 406 -13.56 13.30 8.15
N ASP A 407 -13.80 12.48 7.12
CA ASP A 407 -14.14 12.97 5.78
C ASP A 407 -15.50 13.66 5.74
N CYS A 408 -16.52 13.11 6.42
CA CYS A 408 -17.83 13.76 6.52
C CYS A 408 -17.76 15.08 7.28
N SER A 409 -16.97 15.16 8.35
CA SER A 409 -16.80 16.41 9.10
C SER A 409 -16.12 17.48 8.24
N LYS A 410 -15.08 17.10 7.48
CA LYS A 410 -14.44 18.02 6.54
C LYS A 410 -15.36 18.46 5.41
N ALA A 411 -16.18 17.55 4.89
CA ALA A 411 -17.18 17.87 3.87
C ALA A 411 -18.21 18.88 4.40
N LEU A 412 -18.69 18.72 5.64
CA LEU A 412 -19.64 19.64 6.27
C LEU A 412 -19.03 21.02 6.53
N GLU A 413 -17.76 21.10 6.94
CA GLU A 413 -17.04 22.39 7.05
C GLU A 413 -17.04 23.14 5.71
N LEU A 414 -16.76 22.43 4.60
CA LEU A 414 -16.71 23.01 3.25
C LEU A 414 -18.09 23.38 2.69
N LEU A 415 -19.16 22.78 3.22
CA LEU A 415 -20.55 23.06 2.83
C LEU A 415 -21.17 24.23 3.63
N THR A 416 -20.33 25.07 4.24
CA THR A 416 -20.74 26.31 4.92
C THR A 416 -20.47 27.51 4.00
N PRO A 417 -21.44 28.40 3.74
CA PRO A 417 -22.75 28.54 4.37
C PRO A 417 -23.80 27.51 3.90
N PRO A 418 -24.81 27.20 4.73
CA PRO A 418 -25.91 26.32 4.34
C PRO A 418 -26.78 26.99 3.28
N THR A 419 -26.76 26.45 2.05
CA THR A 419 -27.61 26.88 0.93
C THR A 419 -28.60 25.78 0.57
N GLN A 420 -29.61 26.10 -0.25
CA GLN A 420 -30.58 25.10 -0.70
C GLN A 420 -29.93 24.06 -1.64
N ASP A 421 -29.03 24.50 -2.52
CA ASP A 421 -28.33 23.61 -3.47
C ASP A 421 -27.46 22.58 -2.76
N ASN A 422 -26.83 22.97 -1.66
CA ASN A 422 -25.96 22.09 -0.88
C ASN A 422 -26.71 21.27 0.18
N SER A 423 -28.04 21.42 0.29
CA SER A 423 -28.89 20.72 1.26
C SER A 423 -28.78 19.20 1.13
N ASN A 424 -28.85 18.67 -0.10
CA ASN A 424 -28.72 17.24 -0.36
C ASN A 424 -27.33 16.69 0.00
N SER A 425 -26.27 17.45 -0.30
CA SER A 425 -24.91 17.04 0.06
C SER A 425 -24.69 17.04 1.56
N ARG A 426 -25.23 18.03 2.29
CA ARG A 426 -25.20 18.07 3.76
C ARG A 426 -25.99 16.91 4.37
N LEU A 427 -27.18 16.64 3.85
CA LEU A 427 -28.02 15.50 4.24
C LEU A 427 -27.24 14.18 4.15
N LEU A 428 -26.61 13.91 3.00
CA LEU A 428 -25.82 12.70 2.79
C LEU A 428 -24.62 12.61 3.75
N CYS A 429 -23.96 13.72 4.04
CA CYS A 429 -22.84 13.75 4.98
C CYS A 429 -23.29 13.47 6.42
N HIS A 430 -24.40 14.06 6.87
CA HIS A 430 -24.98 13.76 8.19
C HIS A 430 -25.39 12.29 8.31
N ILE A 431 -26.05 11.72 7.30
CA ILE A 431 -26.43 10.30 7.31
C ILE A 431 -25.18 9.42 7.41
N ARG A 432 -24.18 9.62 6.55
CA ARG A 432 -22.95 8.81 6.52
C ARG A 432 -22.16 8.93 7.83
N ARG A 433 -22.03 10.13 8.39
CA ARG A 433 -21.36 10.36 9.68
C ARG A 433 -22.14 9.72 10.83
N GLY A 434 -23.46 9.93 10.89
CA GLY A 434 -24.34 9.33 11.89
C GLY A 434 -24.28 7.80 11.85
N THR A 435 -24.34 7.19 10.66
CA THR A 435 -24.19 5.72 10.51
C THR A 435 -22.83 5.24 11.01
N ALA A 436 -21.75 5.96 10.71
CA ALA A 436 -20.42 5.61 11.19
C ALA A 436 -20.29 5.72 12.72
N LEU A 437 -20.86 6.76 13.33
CA LEU A 437 -20.87 6.97 14.78
C LEU A 437 -21.68 5.90 15.52
N VAL A 438 -22.84 5.52 14.98
CA VAL A 438 -23.64 4.41 15.51
C VAL A 438 -22.85 3.10 15.49
N HIS A 439 -22.11 2.83 14.41
CA HIS A 439 -21.23 1.67 14.34
C HIS A 439 -20.02 1.74 15.30
N LEU A 440 -19.61 2.94 15.72
CA LEU A 440 -18.60 3.17 16.75
C LEU A 440 -19.19 3.13 18.18
N SER A 441 -20.47 2.79 18.35
CA SER A 441 -21.19 2.81 19.63
C SER A 441 -21.36 4.21 20.24
N LEU A 442 -21.14 5.27 19.48
CA LEU A 442 -21.39 6.66 19.87
C LEU A 442 -22.82 7.06 19.48
N LEU A 443 -23.81 6.45 20.14
CA LEU A 443 -25.22 6.56 19.77
C LEU A 443 -25.80 7.98 19.95
N SER A 444 -25.35 8.72 20.97
CA SER A 444 -25.80 10.10 21.24
C SER A 444 -25.42 11.07 20.13
N GLU A 445 -24.15 11.05 19.72
CA GLU A 445 -23.64 11.86 18.61
C GLU A 445 -24.26 11.43 17.28
N GLY A 446 -24.39 10.12 17.06
CA GLY A 446 -25.07 9.57 15.90
C GLY A 446 -26.51 10.07 15.79
N LEU A 447 -27.27 10.05 16.89
CA LEU A 447 -28.64 10.55 16.92
C LEU A 447 -28.74 12.04 16.56
N ALA A 448 -27.80 12.87 17.05
CA ALA A 448 -27.76 14.29 16.70
C ALA A 448 -27.57 14.49 15.19
N ASP A 449 -26.73 13.69 14.54
CA ASP A 449 -26.55 13.72 13.08
C ASP A 449 -27.81 13.26 12.32
N TYR A 450 -28.50 12.22 12.79
CA TYR A 450 -29.76 11.79 12.21
C TYR A 450 -30.88 12.83 12.39
N GLN A 451 -30.91 13.53 13.51
CA GLN A 451 -31.83 14.65 13.73
C GLN A 451 -31.53 15.82 12.80
N ALA A 452 -30.26 16.20 12.63
CA ALA A 452 -29.86 17.21 11.66
C ALA A 452 -30.25 16.82 10.22
N ALA A 453 -30.09 15.54 9.86
CA ALA A 453 -30.55 15.01 8.59
C ALA A 453 -32.08 15.09 8.42
N LEU A 454 -32.86 14.82 9.47
CA LEU A 454 -34.33 14.93 9.46
C LEU A 454 -34.81 16.38 9.29
N GLN A 455 -34.07 17.37 9.80
CA GLN A 455 -34.38 18.79 9.56
C GLN A 455 -34.24 19.16 8.08
N LEU A 456 -33.29 18.54 7.37
CA LEU A 456 -33.06 18.79 5.94
C LEU A 456 -34.05 18.01 5.05
N SER A 457 -34.45 16.80 5.45
CA SER A 457 -35.41 15.97 4.71
C SER A 457 -36.49 15.38 5.64
N PRO A 458 -37.51 16.18 6.02
CA PRO A 458 -38.55 15.74 6.96
C PRO A 458 -39.44 14.61 6.42
N GLU A 459 -39.55 14.47 5.10
CA GLU A 459 -40.44 13.50 4.46
C GLU A 459 -39.87 12.07 4.43
N ASN A 460 -38.57 11.90 4.69
CA ASN A 460 -37.92 10.60 4.56
C ASN A 460 -38.29 9.64 5.70
N LYS A 461 -39.24 8.72 5.41
CA LYS A 461 -39.71 7.70 6.37
C LYS A 461 -38.60 6.75 6.83
N ALA A 462 -37.63 6.42 5.98
CA ALA A 462 -36.54 5.51 6.34
C ALA A 462 -35.63 6.15 7.40
N LEU A 463 -35.27 7.42 7.19
CA LEU A 463 -34.44 8.18 8.11
C LEU A 463 -35.09 8.32 9.49
N ARG A 464 -36.42 8.53 9.52
CA ARG A 464 -37.19 8.59 10.77
C ARG A 464 -37.14 7.27 11.53
N LYS A 465 -37.35 6.14 10.84
CA LYS A 465 -37.23 4.80 11.44
C LYS A 465 -35.84 4.52 11.98
N ASP A 466 -34.79 4.96 11.27
CA ASP A 466 -33.42 4.79 11.74
C ASP A 466 -33.14 5.63 13.00
N ALA A 467 -33.62 6.87 13.05
CA ALA A 467 -33.53 7.72 14.24
C ALA A 467 -34.28 7.13 15.45
N GLU A 468 -35.51 6.65 15.25
CA GLU A 468 -36.30 5.94 16.28
C GLU A 468 -35.56 4.69 16.78
N ARG A 469 -34.95 3.92 15.87
CA ARG A 469 -34.15 2.75 16.23
C ARG A 469 -32.98 3.13 17.14
N ILE A 470 -32.25 4.20 16.80
CA ILE A 470 -31.11 4.69 17.61
C ILE A 470 -31.59 5.20 18.97
N GLN A 471 -32.72 5.90 19.03
CA GLN A 471 -33.33 6.34 20.30
C GLN A 471 -33.68 5.15 21.21
N ASN A 472 -34.28 4.10 20.65
CA ASN A 472 -34.62 2.90 21.41
C ASN A 472 -33.36 2.18 21.93
N MET A 473 -32.28 2.13 21.13
CA MET A 473 -31.00 1.58 21.60
C MET A 473 -30.41 2.41 22.75
N LEU A 474 -30.53 3.74 22.68
CA LEU A 474 -30.04 4.63 23.73
C LEU A 474 -30.85 4.44 25.03
N MET A 475 -32.18 4.39 24.96
CA MET A 475 -33.05 4.12 26.12
C MET A 475 -32.76 2.75 26.75
N ALA A 476 -32.56 1.71 25.95
CA ALA A 476 -32.19 0.39 26.46
C ALA A 476 -30.81 0.40 27.18
N SER A 477 -29.88 1.24 26.74
CA SER A 477 -28.56 1.39 27.39
C SER A 477 -28.61 2.17 28.71
N THR A 478 -29.59 3.05 28.90
CA THR A 478 -29.77 3.77 30.17
C THR A 478 -30.43 2.88 31.22
N ASP A 479 -31.43 2.09 30.84
CA ASP A 479 -32.16 1.21 31.76
C ASP A 479 -31.27 0.09 32.35
N SER A 480 -30.24 -0.34 31.62
CA SER A 480 -29.27 -1.35 32.09
C SER A 480 -28.23 -0.81 33.07
N ASN A 481 -28.06 0.51 33.18
CA ASN A 481 -27.16 1.11 34.17
C ASN A 481 -27.84 1.39 35.51
N GLU A 482 -29.17 1.54 35.56
CA GLU A 482 -29.89 1.83 36.81
C GLU A 482 -30.01 0.62 37.76
N ASP A 483 -29.85 -0.62 37.26
CA ASP A 483 -29.93 -1.85 38.08
C ASP A 483 -28.58 -2.25 38.74
N SER A 484 -27.53 -1.43 38.59
CA SER A 484 -26.19 -1.65 39.18
C SER A 484 -25.87 -0.70 40.35
N GLY A 485 -26.83 0.12 40.78
CA GLY A 485 -26.68 1.15 41.80
C GLY A 485 -27.44 0.87 43.10
N CYS A 486 -27.38 -0.33 43.66
CA CYS A 486 -28.04 -0.65 44.92
C CYS A 486 -27.20 -1.57 45.82
N GLU A 487 -26.12 -1.06 46.41
CA GLU A 487 -25.62 -1.50 47.74
C GLU A 487 -24.45 -0.61 48.21
N ALA A 488 -24.76 0.45 48.97
CA ALA A 488 -23.80 1.02 49.93
C ALA A 488 -24.51 1.92 50.96
N GLY A 489 -24.70 1.36 52.15
CA GLY A 489 -24.48 2.09 53.41
C GLY A 489 -25.56 3.07 53.84
N GLY A 490 -26.57 2.56 54.56
CA GLY A 490 -27.28 3.37 55.53
C GLY A 490 -26.37 3.73 56.69
N GLU A 491 -26.13 5.03 56.91
CA GLU A 491 -25.74 5.54 58.23
C GLU A 491 -26.60 6.74 58.63
N ARG A 492 -27.11 6.63 59.86
CA ARG A 492 -28.00 7.54 60.54
C ARG A 492 -27.29 8.87 60.83
N GLY A 493 -27.75 9.95 60.20
CA GLY A 493 -27.36 11.32 60.54
C GLY A 493 -28.51 12.05 61.25
N ARG A 494 -28.31 12.37 62.51
CA ARG A 494 -29.25 13.01 63.44
C ARG A 494 -29.76 14.36 62.95
N SER A 495 -31.04 14.59 63.24
CA SER A 495 -31.71 15.87 63.31
C SER A 495 -30.96 16.86 64.23
N ILE A 496 -30.58 18.01 63.68
CA ILE A 496 -30.39 19.24 64.45
C ILE A 496 -31.17 20.33 63.72
N SER A 497 -32.31 20.66 64.32
CA SER A 497 -33.05 21.90 64.10
C SER A 497 -32.15 23.10 64.39
N ASN A 498 -32.14 24.09 63.52
CA ASN A 498 -31.99 25.49 63.94
C ASN A 498 -32.52 26.44 62.87
N SER A 499 -33.53 27.20 63.27
CA SER A 499 -33.82 28.57 62.83
C SER A 499 -34.62 29.21 63.98
N PRO A 500 -34.57 30.53 64.18
CA PRO A 500 -33.80 31.56 63.50
C PRO A 500 -32.51 31.97 64.24
#